data_AF-A0A914V1V8-F1
#
_entry.id   AF-A0A914V1V8-F1
#
_cell.length_a   1.000
_cell.length_b   1.000
_cell.length_c   1.000
_cell.angle_alpha   90.00
_cell.angle_beta   90.00
_cell.angle_gamma   90.00
#
_symmetry.space_group_name_H-M   'P 1'
#
loop_
_entity.id
_entity.type
_entity.pdbx_description
1 polymer ?
#
loop_
_entity_poly.entity_id
_entity_poly.type
_entity_poly.pdbx_seq_one_letter_code
_entity_poly.pdbx_strand_id
1 'polypeptide(L)'
;GVGSHSTEKSSHRPLVNIWLPTAFLTGKGADVHHVYQVYIRIANEEWNVYRRYSDFLKLHQLLCKQDSAVSAFKFPPKKKVGKKVWLL
;
A
#
# COMPACT_ATOMS: atom_id res chain seq x y z
N GLY A 1 43.81 -22.72 -19.55
CA GLY A 1 43.18 -21.42 -19.23
C GLY A 1 41.92 -21.70 -18.48
N VAL A 2 41.89 -21.40 -17.19
CA VAL A 2 40.70 -21.61 -16.34
C VAL A 2 39.80 -20.40 -16.57
N GLY A 3 38.70 -20.62 -17.30
CA GLY A 3 37.67 -19.62 -17.52
C GLY A 3 36.90 -19.39 -16.22
N SER A 4 37.15 -18.26 -15.57
CA SER A 4 36.42 -17.79 -14.40
C SER A 4 34.93 -17.66 -14.75
N HIS A 5 34.10 -18.55 -14.22
CA HIS A 5 32.66 -18.33 -14.17
C HIS A 5 32.40 -17.17 -13.20
N SER A 6 32.20 -15.97 -13.75
CA SER A 6 31.61 -14.86 -13.04
C SER A 6 30.21 -15.26 -12.61
N THR A 7 30.05 -15.62 -11.33
CA THR A 7 28.75 -15.71 -10.69
C THR A 7 28.14 -14.32 -10.66
N GLU A 8 27.40 -13.97 -11.70
CA GLU A 8 26.50 -12.81 -11.69
C GLU A 8 25.50 -13.03 -10.56
N LYS A 9 25.71 -12.33 -9.45
CA LYS A 9 24.69 -12.16 -8.42
C LYS A 9 23.55 -11.41 -9.07
N SER A 10 22.56 -12.15 -9.58
CA SER A 10 21.28 -11.58 -9.96
C SER A 10 20.74 -10.81 -8.77
N SER A 11 20.87 -9.48 -8.84
CA SER A 11 20.27 -8.57 -7.88
C SER A 11 18.79 -8.52 -8.22
N HIS A 12 18.05 -9.54 -7.79
CA HIS A 12 16.60 -9.58 -7.96
C HIS A 12 15.99 -8.43 -7.16
N ARG A 13 15.83 -7.28 -7.81
CA ARG A 13 15.01 -6.19 -7.29
C ARG A 13 13.59 -6.74 -7.08
N PRO A 14 12.92 -6.42 -5.96
CA PRO A 14 11.54 -6.86 -5.76
C PRO A 14 10.67 -6.44 -6.95
N LEU A 15 9.88 -7.37 -7.48
CA LEU A 15 8.99 -7.10 -8.62
C LEU A 15 7.94 -6.04 -8.29
N VAL A 16 7.53 -5.96 -7.02
CA VAL A 16 6.55 -5.00 -6.51
C VAL A 16 7.15 -4.27 -5.31
N ASN A 17 7.11 -2.93 -5.34
CA ASN A 17 7.45 -2.07 -4.21
C ASN A 17 6.26 -1.13 -3.95
N ILE A 18 5.87 -1.01 -2.68
CA ILE A 18 4.75 -0.15 -2.25
C ILE A 18 5.22 0.72 -1.10
N TRP A 19 5.03 2.04 -1.22
CA TRP A 19 5.33 3.01 -0.18
C TRP A 19 4.12 3.91 0.08
N LEU A 20 3.88 4.20 1.37
CA LEU A 20 2.84 5.13 1.82
C LEU A 20 3.53 6.39 2.38
N PRO A 21 4.01 7.31 1.53
CA PRO A 21 4.82 8.44 1.98
C PRO A 21 4.05 9.44 2.84
N THR A 22 2.73 9.59 2.62
CA THR A 22 1.96 10.63 3.31
C THR A 22 0.46 10.38 3.30
N ALA A 23 -0.23 11.02 4.25
CA ALA A 23 -1.67 11.22 4.24
C ALA A 23 -1.99 12.70 4.44
N PHE A 24 -3.01 13.19 3.75
CA PHE A 24 -3.43 14.59 3.82
C PHE A 24 -4.95 14.71 3.82
N LEU A 25 -5.44 15.85 4.32
CA LEU A 25 -6.85 16.23 4.24
C LEU A 25 -7.17 16.78 2.85
N THR A 26 -8.30 16.37 2.29
CA THR A 26 -8.88 16.91 1.05
C THR A 26 -10.38 17.08 1.22
N GLY A 27 -11.03 17.70 0.24
CA GLY A 27 -12.46 18.04 0.26
C GLY A 27 -12.73 19.44 0.82
N LYS A 28 -14.01 19.80 0.93
CA LYS A 28 -14.46 21.11 1.42
C LYS A 28 -15.67 20.97 2.35
N GLY A 29 -15.75 21.82 3.37
CA GLY A 29 -16.85 21.84 4.32
C GLY A 29 -17.06 20.50 5.04
N ALA A 30 -18.25 19.93 4.92
CA ALA A 30 -18.59 18.65 5.54
C ALA A 30 -17.93 17.42 4.85
N ASP A 31 -17.38 17.57 3.65
CA ASP A 31 -16.74 16.48 2.89
C ASP A 31 -15.21 16.41 3.13
N VAL A 32 -14.71 17.07 4.17
CA VAL A 32 -13.28 16.98 4.51
C VAL A 32 -12.93 15.57 4.98
N HIS A 33 -11.97 14.93 4.31
CA HIS A 33 -11.56 13.56 4.60
C HIS A 33 -10.06 13.33 4.35
N HIS A 34 -9.52 12.28 4.97
CA HIS A 34 -8.12 11.89 4.78
C HIS A 34 -7.95 11.02 3.53
N VAL A 35 -6.91 11.31 2.76
CA VAL A 35 -6.46 10.54 1.61
C VAL A 35 -4.99 10.18 1.80
N TYR A 36 -4.68 8.90 1.58
CA TYR A 36 -3.32 8.40 1.52
C TYR A 36 -2.82 8.51 0.09
N GLN A 37 -1.62 9.07 -0.08
CA GLN A 37 -0.84 8.87 -1.30
C GLN A 37 -0.11 7.55 -1.15
N VAL A 38 -0.32 6.64 -2.10
CA VAL A 38 0.38 5.36 -2.16
C VAL A 38 1.16 5.30 -3.46
N TYR A 39 2.48 5.28 -3.33
CA TYR A 39 3.40 5.09 -4.44
C TYR A 39 3.54 3.59 -4.69
N ILE A 40 3.32 3.18 -5.93
CA ILE A 40 3.39 1.80 -6.38
C ILE A 40 4.41 1.73 -7.50
N ARG A 41 5.32 0.76 -7.41
CA ARG A 41 6.21 0.38 -8.48
C ARG A 41 6.07 -1.11 -8.78
N ILE A 42 5.79 -1.43 -10.04
CA ILE A 42 5.80 -2.81 -10.54
C ILE A 42 6.78 -2.87 -11.71
N ALA A 43 7.85 -3.65 -11.57
CA ALA A 43 8.98 -3.70 -12.50
C ALA A 43 9.52 -2.28 -12.84
N ASN A 44 9.18 -1.78 -14.04
CA ASN A 44 9.62 -0.48 -14.58
C ASN A 44 8.52 0.58 -14.57
N GLU A 45 7.30 0.22 -14.20
CA GLU A 45 6.17 1.14 -14.14
C GLU A 45 6.00 1.66 -12.71
N GLU A 46 5.78 2.96 -12.59
CA GLU A 46 5.56 3.63 -11.32
C GLU A 46 4.42 4.63 -11.41
N TRP A 47 3.57 4.65 -10.40
CA TRP A 47 2.47 5.59 -10.30
C TRP A 47 2.06 5.81 -8.85
N ASN A 48 1.30 6.89 -8.64
CA ASN A 48 0.66 7.16 -7.36
C ASN A 48 -0.82 6.87 -7.45
N VAL A 49 -1.38 6.24 -6.42
CA VAL A 49 -2.83 6.19 -6.20
C VAL A 49 -3.19 6.97 -4.95
N TYR A 50 -4.39 7.53 -4.96
CA TYR A 50 -4.94 8.32 -3.86
C TYR A 50 -6.19 7.62 -3.35
N ARG A 51 -6.17 7.17 -2.10
CA ARG A 51 -7.22 6.31 -1.53
C ARG A 51 -7.53 6.66 -0.09
N ARG A 52 -8.77 6.48 0.32
CA ARG A 52 -9.21 6.61 1.71
C ARG A 52 -9.08 5.26 2.42
N TYR A 53 -9.07 5.28 3.74
CA TYR A 53 -9.17 4.06 4.56
C TYR A 53 -10.32 3.13 4.13
N SER A 54 -11.49 3.70 3.80
CA SER A 54 -12.65 2.92 3.36
C SER A 54 -12.44 2.18 2.04
N ASP A 55 -11.58 2.71 1.17
CA ASP A 55 -11.30 2.08 -0.13
C ASP A 55 -10.41 0.86 0.06
N PHE A 56 -9.41 0.95 0.96
CA PHE A 56 -8.59 -0.20 1.36
C PHE A 56 -9.37 -1.26 2.12
N LEU A 57 -10.28 -0.86 3.01
CA LEU A 57 -11.13 -1.81 3.73
C LEU A 57 -12.02 -2.61 2.77
N LYS A 58 -12.63 -1.93 1.79
CA LYS A 58 -13.44 -2.59 0.75
C LYS A 58 -12.60 -3.57 -0.08
N LEU A 59 -11.38 -3.18 -0.44
CA LEU A 59 -10.46 -4.06 -1.18
C LEU A 59 -10.11 -5.31 -0.36
N HIS A 60 -9.74 -5.15 0.93
CA HIS A 60 -9.45 -6.27 1.82
C HIS A 60 -10.64 -7.24 1.92
N GLN A 61 -11.84 -6.72 2.15
CA GLN A 61 -13.06 -7.54 2.21
C GLN A 61 -13.36 -8.27 0.91
N LEU A 62 -13.12 -7.64 -0.25
CA LEU A 62 -13.28 -8.29 -1.55
C LEU A 62 -12.27 -9.44 -1.72
N LEU A 63 -11.00 -9.19 -1.40
CA LEU A 63 -9.93 -10.18 -1.51
C LEU A 63 -10.13 -11.36 -0.55
N CYS A 64 -10.57 -11.12 0.70
CA CYS A 64 -10.90 -12.19 1.65
C CYS A 64 -11.98 -13.16 1.14
N LYS A 65 -12.91 -12.67 0.31
CA LYS A 65 -13.94 -13.52 -0.31
C LYS A 65 -13.42 -14.34 -1.49
N GLN A 66 -12.37 -13.84 -2.16
CA GLN A 66 -11.78 -14.49 -3.32
C GLN A 66 -10.68 -15.49 -2.93
N ASP A 67 -9.91 -15.16 -1.90
CA ASP A 67 -8.82 -15.97 -1.41
C ASP A 67 -8.81 -15.98 0.13
N SER A 68 -9.03 -17.17 0.69
CA SER A 68 -9.04 -17.40 2.13
C SER A 68 -7.70 -17.08 2.81
N ALA A 69 -6.57 -17.16 2.09
CA ALA A 69 -5.26 -16.81 2.63
C ALA A 69 -5.19 -15.34 3.06
N VAL A 70 -5.93 -14.47 2.35
CA VAL A 70 -5.98 -13.03 2.68
C VAL A 70 -6.69 -12.78 4.01
N SER A 71 -7.63 -13.65 4.39
CA SER A 71 -8.35 -13.56 5.67
C SER A 71 -7.47 -13.77 6.90
N ALA A 72 -6.28 -14.38 6.74
CA ALA A 72 -5.31 -14.49 7.81
C ALA A 72 -4.68 -13.13 8.20
N PHE A 73 -4.69 -12.15 7.29
CA PHE A 73 -4.17 -10.80 7.54
C PHE A 73 -5.25 -9.91 8.16
N LYS A 74 -5.03 -9.49 9.41
CA LYS A 74 -5.95 -8.58 10.10
C LYS A 74 -5.87 -7.18 9.49
N PHE A 75 -7.00 -6.66 9.02
CA PHE A 75 -7.09 -5.29 8.56
C PHE A 75 -7.03 -4.32 9.76
N PRO A 76 -6.25 -3.24 9.69
CA PRO A 76 -6.10 -2.31 10.80
C PRO A 76 -7.45 -1.66 11.18
N PRO A 77 -7.83 -1.58 12.46
CA PRO A 77 -9.09 -0.99 12.88
C PRO A 77 -9.06 0.55 12.78
N LYS A 78 -10.21 1.15 12.50
CA LYS A 78 -10.36 2.61 12.56
C LYS A 78 -10.28 3.07 14.02
N LYS A 79 -9.18 3.71 14.41
CA LYS A 79 -9.05 4.32 15.74
C LYS A 79 -9.97 5.54 15.85
N LYS A 80 -10.88 5.54 16.83
CA LYS A 80 -11.63 6.73 17.25
C LYS A 80 -10.88 7.39 18.42
N VAL A 81 -9.85 8.18 18.12
CA VAL A 81 -9.20 9.02 19.14
C VAL A 81 -9.70 10.46 18.94
N GLY A 82 -10.17 11.08 20.02
CA GLY A 82 -10.74 12.42 20.00
C GLY A 82 -9.83 13.44 19.30
N LYS A 83 -10.43 14.23 18.39
CA LYS A 83 -9.89 15.45 17.76
C LYS A 83 -8.36 15.49 17.57
N LYS A 84 -7.82 14.56 16.78
CA LYS A 84 -6.66 14.69 15.88
C LYS A 84 -6.44 13.31 15.28
N VAL A 85 -6.66 13.20 13.97
CA VAL A 85 -6.58 11.93 13.24
C VAL A 85 -5.12 11.48 13.22
N TRP A 86 -4.85 10.32 13.81
CA TRP A 86 -3.55 9.69 13.78
C TRP A 86 -3.41 8.81 12.55
N LEU A 87 -2.28 9.03 11.89
CA LEU A 87 -1.65 8.18 10.89
C LEU A 87 -1.47 6.77 11.45
N LEU A 88 -1.81 5.78 10.63
CA LEU A 88 -1.00 4.56 10.54
C LEU A 88 0.02 4.81 9.43
#